data_AF-A0A529Q1P6-F1
#
_entry.id   AF-A0A529Q1P6-F1
#
_cell.length_a   1.000
_cell.length_b   1.000
_cell.length_c   1.000
_cell.angle_alpha   90.00
_cell.angle_beta   90.00
_cell.angle_gamma   90.00
#
_symmetry.space_group_name_H-M   'P 1'
#
loop_
_entity.id
_entity.type
_entity.pdbx_description
1 polymer ?
#
loop_
_entity_poly.entity_id
_entity_poly.type
_entity_poly.pdbx_seq_one_letter_code
_entity_poly.pdbx_strand_id
1 'polypeptide(L)'
;VSVVQFVVPLAITTGIFGWLGGDPAMVKGAAGDAPLWLQNAGFVFVPFIALSAFAAWFGMNDIASAKASFSEQAVIFQRRHNWIMCWLYTGTFGSFIGYSAGFPLLTKMLFPDVNALQYAFLGPLVGALS
;
A
#
# COMPACT_ATOMS: atom_id res chain seq x y z
N VAL A 1 -4.47 -0.74 -1.68
CA VAL A 1 -4.55 -0.22 -0.29
C VAL A 1 -5.38 -1.13 0.62
N SER A 2 -6.60 -1.55 0.20
CA SER A 2 -7.46 -2.47 0.96
C SER A 2 -6.75 -3.77 1.39
N VAL A 3 -6.03 -4.44 0.47
CA VAL A 3 -5.26 -5.67 0.79
C VAL A 3 -4.25 -5.42 1.91
N VAL A 4 -3.51 -4.31 1.85
CA VAL A 4 -2.53 -3.96 2.90
C VAL A 4 -3.24 -3.71 4.23
N GLN A 5 -4.35 -2.97 4.23
CA GLN A 5 -5.12 -2.67 5.43
C GLN A 5 -5.77 -3.90 6.07
N PHE A 6 -6.03 -4.94 5.29
CA PHE A 6 -6.60 -6.19 5.79
C PHE A 6 -5.51 -7.19 6.22
N VAL A 7 -4.49 -7.40 5.38
CA VAL A 7 -3.45 -8.43 5.58
C VAL A 7 -2.44 -8.02 6.63
N VAL A 8 -2.00 -6.76 6.66
CA VAL A 8 -0.93 -6.32 7.58
C VAL A 8 -1.31 -6.48 9.05
N PRO A 9 -2.52 -6.07 9.52
CA PRO A 9 -2.91 -6.30 10.91
C PRO A 9 -2.89 -7.77 11.33
N LEU A 10 -3.17 -8.70 10.42
CA LEU A 10 -3.07 -10.14 10.68
C LEU A 10 -1.61 -10.63 10.68
N ALA A 11 -0.78 -10.07 9.79
CA ALA A 11 0.61 -10.49 9.65
C ALA A 11 1.49 -10.09 10.84
N ILE A 12 1.21 -8.95 11.48
CA ILE A 12 2.02 -8.44 12.60
C ILE A 12 1.69 -9.08 13.96
N THR A 13 0.57 -9.80 14.07
CA THR A 13 0.16 -10.45 15.34
C THR A 13 0.75 -11.84 15.51
N THR A 14 1.42 -12.37 14.48
CA THR A 14 1.97 -13.74 14.48
C THR A 14 3.41 -13.76 13.97
N GLY A 15 4.23 -14.65 14.51
CA GLY A 15 5.62 -14.86 14.07
C GLY A 15 5.71 -15.68 12.77
N ILE A 16 5.15 -15.18 11.66
CA ILE A 16 5.02 -15.90 10.37
C ILE A 16 6.36 -16.45 9.86
N PHE A 17 7.43 -15.68 10.02
CA PHE A 17 8.75 -16.00 9.45
C PHE A 17 9.72 -16.63 10.44
N GLY A 18 9.28 -16.93 11.67
CA GLY A 18 10.13 -17.50 12.73
C GLY A 18 11.44 -16.71 12.89
N TRP A 19 12.58 -17.40 12.91
CA TRP A 19 13.90 -16.80 13.06
C TRP A 19 14.30 -15.86 11.91
N LEU A 20 13.78 -16.07 10.70
CA LEU A 20 14.04 -15.19 9.55
C LEU A 20 13.32 -13.84 9.68
N GLY A 21 12.26 -13.79 10.48
CA GLY A 21 11.49 -12.58 10.75
C GLY A 21 12.07 -11.69 11.85
N GLY A 22 13.02 -12.18 12.65
CA GLY A 22 13.52 -11.46 13.82
C GLY A 22 12.52 -11.39 14.99
N ASP A 23 12.98 -10.78 16.08
CA ASP A 23 12.23 -10.73 17.34
C ASP A 23 11.02 -9.77 17.30
N PRO A 24 9.96 -10.05 18.08
CA PRO A 24 8.83 -9.13 18.21
C PRO A 24 9.20 -7.89 19.04
N ALA A 25 8.56 -6.77 18.74
CA ALA A 25 8.51 -5.63 19.64
C ALA A 25 7.42 -5.86 20.71
N MET A 26 7.75 -5.64 21.99
CA MET A 26 6.77 -5.71 23.08
C MET A 26 6.01 -4.39 23.15
N VAL A 27 4.68 -4.46 23.02
CA VAL A 27 3.80 -3.29 23.04
C VAL A 27 2.82 -3.38 24.19
N LYS A 28 2.67 -2.28 24.93
CA LYS A 28 1.70 -2.18 26.03
C LYS A 28 0.29 -2.20 25.48
N GLY A 29 -0.47 -3.24 25.78
CA GLY A 29 -1.88 -3.39 25.46
C GLY A 29 -2.78 -3.24 26.67
N ALA A 30 -4.09 -3.13 26.44
CA ALA A 30 -5.10 -3.06 27.50
C ALA A 30 -5.15 -4.33 28.38
N ALA A 31 -4.70 -5.47 27.85
CA ALA A 31 -4.62 -6.76 28.55
C ALA A 31 -3.19 -7.11 29.04
N GLY A 32 -2.24 -6.17 28.96
CA GLY A 32 -0.82 -6.39 29.30
C GLY A 32 0.12 -6.24 28.09
N ASP A 33 1.41 -6.50 28.32
CA ASP A 33 2.43 -6.45 27.27
C ASP A 33 2.21 -7.59 26.27
N ALA A 34 2.10 -7.26 24.98
CA ALA A 34 1.88 -8.22 23.91
C ALA A 34 2.98 -8.09 22.84
N PRO A 35 3.48 -9.21 22.28
CA PRO A 35 4.44 -9.19 21.19
C PRO A 35 3.77 -8.81 19.87
N LEU A 36 4.38 -7.90 19.11
CA LEU A 36 4.02 -7.56 17.74
C LEU A 36 5.24 -7.62 16.81
N TRP A 37 5.10 -8.32 15.69
CA TRP A 37 6.11 -8.44 14.64
C TRP A 37 5.88 -7.37 13.57
N LEU A 38 6.18 -6.11 13.88
CA LEU A 38 5.94 -4.97 12.98
C LEU A 38 6.63 -5.13 11.61
N GLN A 39 7.78 -5.79 11.57
CA GLN A 39 8.52 -6.10 10.37
C GLN A 39 7.75 -7.00 9.37
N ASN A 40 6.82 -7.83 9.86
CA ASN A 40 5.99 -8.67 9.00
C ASN A 40 5.07 -7.84 8.09
N ALA A 41 4.81 -6.57 8.44
CA ALA A 41 4.06 -5.65 7.58
C ALA A 41 4.69 -5.50 6.19
N GLY A 42 6.02 -5.54 6.10
CA GLY A 42 6.74 -5.53 4.83
C GLY A 42 7.04 -6.95 4.31
N PHE A 43 7.52 -7.83 5.19
CA PHE A 43 8.03 -9.16 4.78
C PHE A 43 6.96 -10.05 4.16
N VAL A 44 5.69 -9.91 4.55
CA VAL A 44 4.59 -10.69 3.95
C VAL A 44 4.50 -10.52 2.43
N PHE A 45 4.93 -9.36 1.90
CA PHE A 45 4.90 -9.08 0.47
C PHE A 45 6.17 -9.51 -0.28
N VAL A 46 7.28 -9.75 0.43
CA VAL A 46 8.59 -10.06 -0.20
C VAL A 46 8.55 -11.31 -1.08
N PRO A 47 7.96 -12.44 -0.67
CA PRO A 47 7.88 -13.63 -1.54
C PRO A 47 7.13 -13.36 -2.85
N PHE A 48 6.04 -12.60 -2.80
CA PHE A 48 5.25 -12.24 -3.98
C PHE A 48 6.01 -11.29 -4.91
N ILE A 49 6.75 -10.33 -4.34
CA ILE A 49 7.60 -9.42 -5.11
C ILE A 49 8.71 -10.21 -5.80
N ALA A 50 9.40 -11.10 -5.07
CA ALA A 50 10.48 -11.91 -5.63
C ALA A 50 9.97 -12.82 -6.76
N LEU A 51 8.86 -13.54 -6.54
CA LEU A 51 8.22 -14.37 -7.56
C LEU A 51 7.83 -13.56 -8.80
N SER A 52 7.22 -12.39 -8.60
CA SER A 52 6.80 -11.51 -9.71
C SER A 52 8.00 -10.95 -10.47
N ALA A 53 9.09 -10.63 -9.78
CA ALA A 53 10.32 -10.16 -10.42
C ALA A 53 10.96 -11.24 -11.30
N PHE A 54 11.04 -12.50 -10.83
CA PHE A 54 11.50 -13.61 -11.64
C PHE A 54 10.56 -13.91 -12.82
N ALA A 55 9.24 -13.90 -12.58
CA ALA A 55 8.25 -14.09 -13.64
C ALA A 55 8.34 -13.00 -14.72
N ALA A 56 8.53 -11.74 -14.32
CA ALA A 56 8.74 -10.63 -15.26
C ALA A 56 10.04 -10.79 -16.03
N TRP A 57 11.14 -11.15 -15.36
CA TRP A 57 12.45 -11.32 -15.98
C TRP A 57 12.48 -12.41 -17.06
N PHE A 58 11.80 -13.54 -16.82
CA PHE A 58 11.80 -14.67 -17.77
C PHE A 58 10.58 -14.71 -18.70
N GLY A 59 9.49 -14.02 -18.35
CA GLY A 59 8.19 -14.12 -19.03
C GLY A 59 7.74 -12.89 -19.81
N MET A 60 8.38 -11.72 -19.63
CA MET A 60 8.05 -10.52 -20.39
C MET A 60 8.99 -10.34 -21.59
N ASN A 61 8.49 -9.67 -22.64
CA ASN A 61 9.24 -9.38 -23.86
C ASN A 61 9.33 -7.88 -24.11
N ASP A 62 10.44 -7.45 -24.70
CA ASP A 62 10.61 -6.07 -25.16
C ASP A 62 9.92 -5.84 -26.51
N ILE A 63 9.18 -4.74 -26.64
CA ILE A 63 8.54 -4.33 -27.88
C ILE A 63 9.44 -3.32 -28.60
N ALA A 64 10.08 -3.73 -29.68
CA ALA A 64 11.08 -2.94 -30.39
C ALA A 64 10.56 -1.59 -30.92
N SER A 65 9.25 -1.46 -31.20
CA SER A 65 8.62 -0.24 -31.71
C SER A 65 8.30 0.80 -30.65
N ALA A 66 8.39 0.47 -29.36
CA ALA A 66 8.08 1.38 -28.25
C ALA A 66 9.33 2.15 -27.79
N LYS A 67 9.92 2.95 -28.68
CA LYS A 67 11.06 3.82 -28.34
C LYS A 67 10.75 5.27 -28.71
N ALA A 68 10.81 6.14 -27.71
CA ALA A 68 10.81 7.59 -27.88
C ALA A 68 12.05 8.14 -27.17
N SER A 69 12.76 9.08 -27.81
CA SER A 69 13.86 9.80 -27.20
C SER A 69 13.37 10.67 -26.04
N PHE A 70 14.27 11.04 -25.13
CA PHE A 70 13.94 11.93 -24.03
C PHE A 70 13.39 13.28 -24.52
N SER A 71 13.96 13.84 -25.60
CA SER A 71 13.48 15.08 -26.21
C SER A 71 12.03 14.96 -26.69
N GLU A 72 11.65 13.82 -27.27
CA GLU A 72 10.27 13.57 -27.71
C GLU A 72 9.31 13.43 -26.53
N GLN A 73 9.75 12.83 -25.42
CA GLN A 73 8.96 12.73 -24.18
C GLN A 73 8.80 14.08 -23.47
N ALA A 74 9.86 14.89 -23.41
CA ALA A 74 9.89 16.14 -22.66
C ALA A 74 8.91 17.20 -23.19
N VAL A 75 8.47 17.09 -24.46
CA VAL A 75 7.43 17.96 -25.04
C VAL A 75 6.13 17.95 -24.20
N ILE A 76 5.86 16.86 -23.46
CA ILE A 76 4.66 16.76 -22.61
C ILE A 76 4.56 17.89 -21.57
N PHE A 77 5.69 18.38 -21.06
CA PHE A 77 5.71 19.45 -20.04
C PHE A 77 5.30 20.82 -20.59
N GLN A 78 5.35 21.03 -21.90
CA GLN A 78 4.88 22.26 -22.54
C GLN A 78 3.36 22.27 -22.75
N ARG A 79 2.70 21.10 -22.65
CA ARG A 79 1.27 20.96 -22.94
C ARG A 79 0.44 21.37 -21.72
N ARG A 80 -0.35 22.43 -21.85
CA ARG A 80 -1.24 22.93 -20.79
C ARG A 80 -2.20 21.85 -20.25
N HIS A 81 -2.81 21.08 -21.15
CA HIS A 81 -3.75 20.02 -20.77
C HIS A 81 -3.09 18.90 -19.96
N ASN A 82 -1.80 18.63 -20.14
CA ASN A 82 -1.08 17.67 -19.32
C ASN A 82 -1.14 18.08 -17.84
N TRP A 83 -0.79 19.33 -17.54
CA TRP A 83 -0.81 19.84 -16.17
C TRP A 83 -2.22 19.88 -15.58
N ILE A 84 -3.23 20.28 -16.35
CA ILE A 84 -4.63 20.25 -15.89
C ILE A 84 -5.03 18.82 -15.51
N MET A 85 -4.71 17.84 -16.35
CA MET A 85 -4.99 16.44 -16.04
C MET A 85 -4.21 15.94 -14.83
N CYS A 86 -2.94 16.31 -14.67
CA CYS A 86 -2.16 15.98 -13.47
C CYS A 86 -2.81 16.51 -12.20
N TRP A 87 -3.32 17.75 -12.22
CA TRP A 87 -4.05 18.32 -11.08
C TRP A 87 -5.34 17.58 -10.78
N LEU A 88 -6.15 17.30 -11.81
CA LEU A 88 -7.40 16.53 -11.65
C LEU A 88 -7.12 15.12 -11.13
N TYR A 89 -6.09 14.46 -11.64
CA TYR A 89 -5.69 13.12 -11.21
C TYR A 89 -5.17 13.12 -9.77
N THR A 90 -4.34 14.10 -9.40
CA THR A 90 -3.88 14.27 -8.02
C THR A 90 -5.05 14.56 -7.09
N GLY A 91 -5.99 15.41 -7.51
CA GLY A 91 -7.19 15.75 -6.74
C GLY A 91 -8.17 14.58 -6.58
N THR A 92 -8.23 13.65 -7.54
CA THR A 92 -9.13 12.49 -7.49
C THR A 92 -8.41 11.25 -6.95
N PHE A 93 -7.51 10.65 -7.72
CA PHE A 93 -6.75 9.46 -7.35
C PHE A 93 -5.81 9.71 -6.16
N GLY A 94 -5.12 10.85 -6.14
CA GLY A 94 -4.26 11.20 -5.01
C GLY A 94 -5.05 11.33 -3.71
N SER A 95 -6.22 11.97 -3.75
CA SER A 95 -7.14 12.01 -2.61
C SER A 95 -7.65 10.63 -2.21
N PHE A 96 -7.99 9.77 -3.17
CA PHE A 96 -8.39 8.38 -2.87
C PHE A 96 -7.32 7.64 -2.08
N ILE A 97 -6.06 7.66 -2.53
CA ILE A 97 -4.95 7.02 -1.80
C ILE A 97 -4.72 7.71 -0.45
N GLY A 98 -4.68 9.03 -0.42
CA GLY A 98 -4.42 9.82 0.79
C GLY A 98 -5.43 9.58 1.90
N TYR A 99 -6.73 9.69 1.57
CA TYR A 99 -7.81 9.38 2.52
C TYR A 99 -7.79 7.91 2.91
N SER A 100 -7.58 7.00 1.97
CA SER A 100 -7.45 5.56 2.30
C SER A 100 -6.35 5.33 3.33
N ALA A 101 -5.16 5.92 3.16
CA ALA A 101 -4.03 5.75 4.06
C ALA A 101 -4.26 6.41 5.44
N GLY A 102 -4.84 7.60 5.48
CA GLY A 102 -5.05 8.37 6.72
C GLY A 102 -6.29 7.95 7.53
N PHE A 103 -7.29 7.35 6.88
CA PHE A 103 -8.57 7.03 7.50
C PHE A 103 -8.50 6.15 8.75
N PRO A 104 -7.67 5.08 8.82
CA PRO A 104 -7.52 4.29 10.04
C PRO A 104 -7.03 5.14 11.23
N LEU A 105 -6.07 6.03 11.02
CA LEU A 105 -5.56 6.90 12.08
C LEU A 105 -6.62 7.93 12.51
N LEU A 106 -7.30 8.54 11.54
CA LEU A 106 -8.34 9.54 11.80
C LEU A 106 -9.50 8.96 12.62
N THR A 107 -9.97 7.75 12.27
CA THR A 107 -11.06 7.09 13.02
C THR A 107 -10.67 6.80 14.46
N LYS A 108 -9.44 6.37 14.72
CA LYS A 108 -8.92 6.18 16.09
C LYS A 108 -8.88 7.47 16.89
N MET A 109 -8.58 8.61 16.26
CA MET A 109 -8.54 9.91 16.93
C MET A 109 -9.93 10.47 17.22
N LEU A 110 -10.88 10.32 16.29
CA LEU A 110 -12.22 10.90 16.42
C LEU A 110 -13.21 10.01 17.19
N PHE A 111 -13.03 8.69 17.15
CA PHE A 111 -13.93 7.71 17.77
C PHE A 111 -13.15 6.71 18.63
N PRO A 112 -12.46 7.16 19.69
CA PRO A 112 -11.57 6.31 20.48
C PRO A 112 -12.30 5.15 21.18
N ASP A 113 -13.59 5.31 21.47
CA ASP A 113 -14.42 4.30 22.15
C ASP A 113 -15.05 3.28 21.19
N VAL A 114 -14.88 3.47 19.87
CA VAL A 114 -15.44 2.59 18.84
C VAL A 114 -14.30 1.91 18.09
N ASN A 115 -14.34 0.59 17.99
CA ASN A 115 -13.36 -0.16 17.20
C ASN A 115 -13.68 -0.10 15.69
N ALA A 116 -13.62 1.10 15.11
CA ALA A 116 -13.88 1.35 13.69
C ALA A 116 -12.75 0.83 12.77
N LEU A 117 -11.56 0.58 13.33
CA LEU A 117 -10.39 0.09 12.61
C LEU A 117 -10.65 -1.21 11.85
N GLN A 118 -11.48 -2.10 12.40
CA GLN A 118 -11.83 -3.39 11.79
C GLN A 118 -12.55 -3.22 10.44
N TYR A 119 -13.21 -2.08 10.22
CA TYR A 119 -13.97 -1.80 9.01
C TYR A 119 -13.23 -0.86 8.05
N ALA A 120 -12.07 -0.33 8.44
CA ALA A 120 -11.37 0.69 7.68
C ALA A 120 -10.98 0.24 6.26
N PHE A 121 -10.69 -1.05 6.08
CA PHE A 121 -10.34 -1.64 4.78
C PHE A 121 -11.48 -1.65 3.76
N LEU A 122 -12.75 -1.57 4.21
CA LEU A 122 -13.93 -1.63 3.34
C LEU A 122 -14.00 -0.42 2.41
N GLY A 123 -13.62 0.77 2.89
CA GLY A 123 -13.65 1.99 2.08
C GLY A 123 -12.80 1.88 0.80
N PRO A 124 -11.49 1.59 0.93
CA PRO A 124 -10.62 1.39 -0.24
C PRO A 124 -10.96 0.14 -1.05
N LEU A 125 -11.63 -0.87 -0.45
CA LEU A 125 -12.07 -2.06 -1.17
C LEU A 125 -13.22 -1.72 -2.13
N VAL A 126 -14.27 -1.07 -1.64
CA VAL A 126 -15.42 -0.68 -2.46
C VAL A 126 -14.98 0.28 -3.56
N GLY A 127 -14.15 1.28 -3.23
CA GLY A 127 -13.65 2.24 -4.23
C GLY A 127 -12.70 1.61 -5.27
N ALA A 128 -12.13 0.44 -5.02
CA ALA A 128 -11.33 -0.29 -6.00
C ALA A 128 -12.18 -1.22 -6.90
N LEU A 129 -13.41 -1.53 -6.50
CA LEU A 129 -14.33 -2.42 -7.23
C LEU A 129 -15.39 -1.67 -8.06
N SER A 130 -15.57 -0.36 -7.83
CA SER A 130 -16.45 0.55 -8.58
C SER A 130 -15.78 1.11 -9.82
#